data_AF-A0A6M0C4Q9-F1
#
_entry.id   AF-A0A6M0C4Q9-F1
#
_cell.length_a   1.000
_cell.length_b   1.000
_cell.length_c   1.000
_cell.angle_alpha   90.00
_cell.angle_beta   90.00
_cell.angle_gamma   90.00
#
_symmetry.space_group_name_H-M   'P 1'
#
loop_
_entity.id
_entity.type
_entity.pdbx_description
1 polymer ?
#
loop_
_entity_poly.entity_id
_entity_poly.type
_entity_poly.pdbx_seq_one_letter_code
_entity_poly.pdbx_strand_id
1 'polypeptide(L)' 'SCVICMGTACYVKGGGKIIEELEGELGIKAGETTSDAKVSLVAARCIGACGIAPAVVFDGNVAGKQTSEMVLAKVKGWQE' A
#
# COMPACT_ATOMS: atom_id res chain seq x y z
N SER A 1 -2.21 -9.17 -4.47
CA SER A 1 -1.19 -8.12 -4.78
C SER A 1 -1.59 -6.75 -4.23
N CYS A 2 -0.69 -5.99 -3.61
CA CYS A 2 -0.96 -4.66 -3.06
C CYS A 2 -0.24 -3.58 -3.89
N VAL A 3 -0.98 -2.71 -4.56
CA VAL A 3 -0.43 -1.61 -5.36
C VAL A 3 -0.69 -0.28 -4.69
N ILE A 4 0.34 0.38 -4.19
CA ILE A 4 0.24 1.68 -3.52
C ILE A 4 0.39 2.78 -4.55
N CYS A 5 -0.55 3.73 -4.57
CA CYS A 5 -0.44 4.91 -5.41
C CYS A 5 0.58 5.89 -4.82
N MET A 6 1.74 6.01 -5.48
CA MET A 6 2.77 7.02 -5.23
C MET A 6 2.62 8.25 -6.15
N GLY A 7 1.38 8.63 -6.45
CA GLY A 7 1.13 9.92 -7.10
C GLY A 7 1.42 11.08 -6.15
N THR A 8 1.75 12.26 -6.68
CA THR A 8 2.00 13.48 -5.89
C THR A 8 0.88 13.77 -4.89
N ALA A 9 -0.38 13.56 -5.28
CA ALA A 9 -1.55 13.73 -4.42
C ALA A 9 -1.60 12.71 -3.26
N CYS A 10 -1.24 11.45 -3.51
CA CYS A 10 -1.19 10.43 -2.46
C CYS A 10 0.04 10.64 -1.57
N TYR A 11 1.18 11.04 -2.13
CA TYR A 11 2.38 11.35 -1.38
C TYR A 11 2.17 12.52 -0.40
N VAL A 12 1.60 13.64 -0.86
CA VAL A 12 1.24 14.79 -0.02
C VAL A 12 0.24 14.43 1.07
N LYS A 13 -0.70 13.52 0.80
CA LYS A 13 -1.67 13.06 1.80
C LYS A 13 -1.12 12.05 2.81
N GLY A 14 0.18 11.72 2.76
CA GLY A 14 0.80 10.79 3.71
C GLY A 14 0.96 9.36 3.17
N GLY A 15 0.81 9.14 1.87
CA GLY A 15 1.08 7.85 1.23
C GLY A 15 2.54 7.40 1.36
N GLY A 16 3.48 8.33 1.45
CA GLY A 16 4.89 8.01 1.74
C GLY A 16 5.08 7.40 3.13
N LYS A 17 4.39 7.94 4.16
CA LYS A 17 4.41 7.37 5.52
C LYS A 17 3.86 5.95 5.57
N ILE A 18 2.81 5.67 4.80
CA ILE A 18 2.23 4.32 4.73
C ILE A 18 3.25 3.32 4.22
N ILE A 19 4.01 3.70 3.18
CA ILE A 19 5.08 2.86 2.65
C ILE A 19 6.16 2.69 3.71
N GLU A 20 6.67 3.77 4.29
CA GLU A 20 7.77 3.73 5.27
C GLU A 20 7.44 2.85 6.49
N GLU A 21 6.23 2.96 7.03
CA GLU A 21 5.74 2.11 8.13
C GLU A 21 5.60 0.64 7.71
N LEU A 22 5.08 0.39 6.49
CA LEU A 22 5.02 -0.97 5.97
C LEU A 22 6.40 -1.56 5.72
N GLU A 23 7.33 -0.79 5.15
CA GLU A 23 8.71 -1.22 4.93
C GLU A 23 9.39 -1.54 6.27
N GLY A 24 9.11 -0.77 7.32
CA GLY A 24 9.60 -1.03 8.67
C GLY A 24 9.00 -2.26 9.35
N GLU A 25 7.69 -2.46 9.24
CA GLU A 25 7.00 -3.56 9.93
C GLU A 25 7.12 -4.90 9.20
N LEU A 26 7.10 -4.89 7.86
CA LEU A 26 7.21 -6.09 7.03
C LEU A 26 8.65 -6.37 6.57
N GLY A 27 9.56 -5.39 6.68
CA GLY A 27 10.95 -5.52 6.24
C GLY A 27 11.12 -5.64 4.73
N ILE A 28 10.12 -5.26 3.93
CA ILE A 28 10.15 -5.29 2.47
C ILE A 28 10.26 -3.91 1.88
N LYS A 29 10.74 -3.78 0.63
CA LYS A 29 10.69 -2.52 -0.12
C LYS A 29 9.52 -2.43 -1.09
N ALA A 30 9.19 -1.19 -1.48
CA ALA A 30 8.29 -0.94 -2.60
C ALA A 30 8.83 -1.56 -3.91
N GLY A 31 8.15 -2.60 -4.38
CA GLY A 31 8.54 -3.43 -5.52
C GLY A 31 8.87 -4.88 -5.15
N GLU A 32 8.96 -5.22 -3.87
CA GLU A 32 9.25 -6.56 -3.37
C GLU A 32 8.02 -7.32 -2.86
N THR A 33 8.19 -8.61 -2.70
CA THR A 33 7.18 -9.51 -2.12
C THR A 33 7.65 -9.92 -0.73
N THR A 34 6.74 -9.86 0.24
CA THR A 34 6.99 -10.28 1.63
C THR A 34 7.36 -11.76 1.69
N SER A 35 8.15 -12.15 2.69
CA SER A 35 8.59 -13.55 2.92
C SER A 35 7.44 -14.56 3.00
N ASP A 36 6.21 -14.09 3.24
CA ASP A 36 5.01 -14.91 3.25
C ASP A 36 4.53 -15.31 1.85
N ALA A 37 5.11 -14.75 0.77
CA ALA A 37 4.68 -14.89 -0.63
C ALA A 37 3.21 -14.51 -0.94
N LYS A 38 2.42 -14.14 0.09
CA LYS A 38 1.01 -13.73 -0.04
C LYS A 38 0.84 -12.24 -0.37
N VAL A 39 1.82 -11.39 -0.01
CA VAL A 39 1.74 -9.94 -0.21
C VAL A 39 2.88 -9.45 -1.09
N SER A 40 2.55 -8.98 -2.30
CA SER A 40 3.46 -8.21 -3.15
C SER A 40 3.17 -6.72 -2.99
N LEU A 41 4.16 -5.93 -2.58
CA LEU A 41 4.04 -4.49 -2.39
C LEU A 41 4.60 -3.80 -3.62
N VAL A 42 3.73 -3.19 -4.43
CA VAL A 42 4.10 -2.55 -5.69
C VAL A 42 3.73 -1.08 -5.61
N ALA A 43 4.64 -0.18 -5.97
CA ALA A 43 4.31 1.24 -6.07
C ALA A 43 3.93 1.60 -7.51
N ALA A 44 2.70 2.06 -7.72
CA ALA A 44 2.28 2.66 -8.99
C ALA A 44 2.35 4.18 -8.92
N ARG A 45 2.84 4.83 -9.99
CA ARG A 45 2.97 6.29 -10.03
C ARG A 45 1.63 7.04 -10.01
N CYS A 46 0.59 6.53 -10.64
CA CYS A 46 -0.73 7.15 -10.60
C CYS A 46 -1.81 6.14 -10.97
N ILE A 47 -2.85 6.05 -10.14
CA ILE A 47 -4.01 5.19 -10.37
C ILE A 47 -5.21 6.03 -10.86
N GLY A 48 -5.05 7.36 -10.98
CA GLY A 48 -6.13 8.29 -11.31
C GLY A 48 -7.14 8.50 -10.17
N ALA A 49 -6.93 7.88 -9.02
CA ALA A 49 -7.80 7.90 -7.86
C ALA A 49 -7.52 9.07 -6.89
N CYS A 50 -7.15 10.25 -7.41
CA CYS A 50 -6.74 11.40 -6.60
C CYS A 50 -7.83 11.86 -5.61
N GLY A 51 -9.12 11.65 -5.93
CA GLY A 51 -10.24 12.00 -5.06
C GLY A 51 -10.34 11.15 -3.77
N ILE A 52 -9.77 9.94 -3.78
CA ILE A 52 -9.81 9.00 -2.65
C ILE A 52 -8.42 8.72 -2.08
N ALA A 53 -7.45 9.59 -2.38
CA ALA A 53 -6.12 9.52 -1.81
C ALA A 53 -6.16 9.54 -0.27
N PRO A 54 -5.30 8.76 0.43
CA PRO A 54 -4.36 7.75 -0.09
C PRO A 54 -5.06 6.51 -0.68
N ALA A 55 -4.70 6.16 -1.93
CA ALA A 55 -5.30 5.07 -2.68
C ALA A 55 -4.33 3.89 -2.77
N VAL A 56 -4.84 2.71 -2.42
CA VAL A 56 -4.12 1.43 -2.44
C VAL A 56 -5.01 0.41 -3.13
N VAL A 57 -4.45 -0.38 -4.03
CA VAL A 57 -5.19 -1.42 -4.74
C VAL A 57 -4.83 -2.77 -4.14
N PHE A 58 -5.81 -3.41 -3.51
CA PHE A 58 -5.67 -4.77 -3.00
C PHE A 58 -6.31 -5.72 -3.99
N ASP A 59 -5.51 -6.55 -4.64
CA ASP A 59 -5.99 -7.61 -5.54
C ASP A 59 -6.95 -7.11 -6.62
N GLY A 60 -6.62 -5.97 -7.22
CA GLY A 60 -7.47 -5.31 -8.23
C GLY A 60 -8.60 -4.44 -7.65
N ASN A 61 -8.86 -4.48 -6.34
CA ASN A 61 -9.81 -3.60 -5.67
C ASN A 61 -9.15 -2.30 -5.20
N VAL A 62 -9.56 -1.17 -5.78
CA VAL A 62 -9.11 0.16 -5.36
C VAL A 62 -9.74 0.52 -4.02
N ALA A 63 -8.92 0.56 -2.97
CA ALA A 63 -9.30 1.04 -1.66
C ALA A 63 -8.70 2.43 -1.43
N GLY A 64 -9.58 3.41 -1.18
CA GLY A 64 -9.19 4.77 -0.85
C GLY A 64 -9.19 5.04 0.65
N LYS A 65 -8.66 6.20 1.06
CA LYS A 65 -8.58 6.65 2.46
C LYS A 65 -7.94 5.60 3.37
N GLN A 66 -6.94 4.90 2.85
CA GLN A 66 -6.27 3.82 3.56
C GLN A 66 -5.15 4.35 4.47
N THR A 67 -5.02 3.83 5.68
CA THR A 67 -3.98 4.19 6.65
C THR A 67 -2.98 3.06 6.81
N SER A 68 -1.77 3.35 7.33
CA SER A 68 -0.74 2.34 7.62
C SER A 68 -1.31 1.18 8.43
N GLU A 69 -2.03 1.49 9.52
CA GLU A 69 -2.70 0.51 10.37
C GLU A 69 -3.67 -0.41 9.60
N MET A 70 -4.46 0.15 8.68
CA MET A 70 -5.44 -0.61 7.91
C MET A 70 -4.74 -1.54 6.91
N VAL A 71 -3.73 -1.03 6.20
CA VAL A 71 -2.95 -1.85 5.27
C VAL A 71 -2.25 -2.98 6.02
N LEU A 72 -1.66 -2.70 7.20
CA LEU A 72 -1.04 -3.70 8.07
C LEU A 72 -2.04 -4.75 8.57
N ALA A 73 -3.21 -4.34 9.02
CA ALA A 73 -4.27 -5.27 9.44
C ALA A 73 -4.72 -6.18 8.30
N LYS A 74 -4.81 -5.63 7.08
CA LYS A 74 -5.20 -6.37 5.88
C LYS A 74 -4.12 -7.33 5.41
N VAL A 75 -2.86 -6.93 5.54
CA VAL A 75 -1.69 -7.77 5.29
C VAL A 75 -1.62 -8.92 6.29
N LYS A 76 -1.79 -8.66 7.60
CA LYS A 76 -1.87 -9.70 8.63
C LYS A 76 -3.04 -10.65 8.40
N GLY A 77 -4.20 -10.12 7.98
CA GLY A 77 -5.36 -10.95 7.62
C GLY A 77 -5.17 -11.81 6.36
N TRP A 78 -4.16 -11.55 5.53
CA TRP A 78 -3.76 -12.48 4.47
C TRP A 78 -2.81 -13.57 4.99
N GLN A 79 -2.10 -13.36 6.09
CA GLN A 79 -1.17 -14.34 6.66
C GLN A 79 -1.88 -15.50 7.38
N GLU A 80 -3.11 -15.33 7.84
CA GLU A 80 -3.96 -16.43 8.36
C GLU A 80 -4.47 -17.40 7.27
#